data_AF-M0JT23-F1
#
_entry.id   AF-M0JT23-F1
#
_cell.length_a   1.000
_cell.length_b   1.000
_cell.length_c   1.000
_cell.angle_alpha   90.00
_cell.angle_beta   90.00
_cell.angle_gamma   90.00
#
_symmetry.space_group_name_H-M   'P 1'
#
loop_
_entity.id
_entity.type
_entity.pdbx_description
1 polymer ?
#
loop_
_entity_poly.entity_id
_entity_poly.type
_entity_poly.pdbx_seq_one_letter_code
_entity_poly.pdbx_strand_id
1 'polypeptide(L)'
;MSLQTVVEDIRDEARARAQEISDAADERAEEIIADAEADADQIREEREAEVERTIEQEREQRLSSAKLEAKQARLNARRDILEDVHGDVEDALAALEGDRREELTRALLDAAVDEFDDSDELSVYGRASDQSLLEDVLDDYDGATYAGERDCLGGVVVESNESRVRVNNTFDSILEDVWEDNLKAISDRLFEDQ
;
A
#
# COMPACT_ATOMS: atom_id res chain seq x y z
N MET A 1 1.74 -13.65 -105.71
CA MET A 1 2.49 -13.63 -104.43
C MET A 1 3.59 -14.68 -104.51
N SER A 2 4.85 -14.31 -104.28
CA SER A 2 5.93 -15.30 -104.23
C SER A 2 5.92 -15.98 -102.85
N LEU A 3 6.32 -17.25 -102.78
CA LEU A 3 6.47 -17.98 -101.50
C LEU A 3 7.42 -17.26 -100.53
N GLN A 4 8.40 -16.51 -101.05
CA GLN A 4 9.30 -15.69 -100.23
C GLN A 4 8.57 -14.54 -99.52
N THR A 5 7.66 -13.85 -100.20
CA THR A 5 6.88 -12.74 -99.63
C THR A 5 6.01 -13.21 -98.45
N VAL A 6 5.34 -14.35 -98.59
CA VAL A 6 4.51 -14.93 -97.52
C VAL A 6 5.35 -15.32 -96.30
N VAL A 7 6.57 -15.82 -96.50
CA VAL A 7 7.49 -16.15 -95.40
C VAL A 7 7.98 -14.90 -94.68
N GLU A 8 8.18 -13.79 -95.40
CA GLU A 8 8.57 -12.50 -94.82
C GLU A 8 7.42 -11.91 -93.99
N ASP A 9 6.20 -11.91 -94.52
CA ASP A 9 5.00 -11.45 -93.80
C ASP A 9 4.79 -12.22 -92.48
N ILE A 10 4.91 -13.55 -92.51
CA ILE A 10 4.78 -14.39 -91.30
C ILE A 10 5.88 -14.07 -90.27
N ARG A 11 7.10 -13.76 -90.72
CA ARG A 11 8.21 -13.41 -89.82
C ARG A 11 7.98 -12.05 -89.17
N ASP A 12 7.47 -11.09 -89.93
CA ASP A 12 7.20 -9.75 -89.41
C ASP A 12 6.01 -9.77 -88.44
N GLU A 13 4.97 -10.54 -88.74
CA GLU A 13 3.85 -10.78 -87.83
C GLU A 13 4.32 -11.48 -86.54
N ALA A 14 5.18 -12.50 -86.64
CA ALA A 14 5.74 -13.18 -85.47
C ALA A 14 6.62 -12.25 -84.62
N ARG A 15 7.41 -11.36 -85.24
CA ARG A 15 8.22 -10.35 -84.50
C ARG A 15 7.34 -9.33 -83.80
N ALA A 16 6.32 -8.81 -84.49
CA ALA A 16 5.36 -7.88 -83.89
C ALA A 16 4.67 -8.53 -82.68
N ARG A 17 4.23 -9.79 -82.82
CA ARG A 17 3.62 -10.55 -81.72
C ARG A 17 4.58 -10.79 -80.56
N ALA A 18 5.85 -11.10 -80.83
CA ALA A 18 6.86 -11.28 -79.80
C ALA A 18 7.14 -9.97 -79.04
N GLN A 19 7.15 -8.84 -79.75
CA GLN A 19 7.31 -7.52 -79.15
C GLN A 19 6.12 -7.20 -78.25
N GLU A 20 4.88 -7.36 -78.73
CA GLU A 20 3.66 -7.15 -77.94
C GLU A 20 3.66 -7.98 -76.63
N ILE A 21 4.10 -9.24 -76.71
CA ILE A 21 4.19 -10.12 -75.53
C ILE A 21 5.26 -9.61 -74.56
N SER A 22 6.39 -9.12 -75.06
CA SER A 22 7.49 -8.61 -74.23
C SER A 22 7.06 -7.32 -73.53
N ASP A 23 6.48 -6.37 -74.27
CA ASP A 23 5.99 -5.11 -73.71
C ASP A 23 4.91 -5.36 -72.64
N ALA A 24 3.97 -6.28 -72.88
CA ALA A 24 2.95 -6.64 -71.90
C ALA A 24 3.53 -7.36 -70.66
N ALA A 25 4.62 -8.11 -70.82
CA ALA A 25 5.31 -8.75 -69.71
C ALA A 25 6.08 -7.73 -68.85
N ASP A 26 6.73 -6.76 -69.49
CA ASP A 26 7.44 -5.68 -68.82
C ASP A 26 6.47 -4.79 -68.04
N GLU A 27 5.35 -4.36 -68.66
CA GLU A 27 4.30 -3.59 -67.98
C GLU A 27 3.74 -4.34 -66.75
N ARG A 28 3.51 -5.65 -66.90
CA ARG A 28 3.04 -6.49 -65.79
C ARG A 28 4.10 -6.65 -64.70
N ALA A 29 5.38 -6.69 -65.04
CA ALA A 29 6.46 -6.76 -64.05
C ALA A 29 6.56 -5.44 -63.26
N GLU A 30 6.42 -4.30 -63.94
CA GLU A 30 6.38 -2.98 -63.32
C GLU A 30 5.18 -2.84 -62.37
N GLU A 31 3.98 -3.28 -62.79
CA GLU A 31 2.78 -3.30 -61.94
C GLU A 31 2.99 -4.13 -60.67
N ILE A 32 3.55 -5.35 -60.79
CA ILE A 32 3.84 -6.22 -59.65
C ILE A 32 4.84 -5.56 -58.67
N ILE A 33 5.86 -4.87 -59.18
CA ILE A 33 6.85 -4.19 -58.35
C ILE A 33 6.19 -3.01 -57.63
N ALA A 34 5.41 -2.18 -58.33
CA ALA A 34 4.72 -1.04 -57.75
C ALA A 34 3.73 -1.45 -56.66
N ASP A 35 2.96 -2.52 -56.89
CA ASP A 35 2.05 -3.07 -55.88
C ASP A 35 2.81 -3.58 -54.64
N ALA A 36 3.92 -4.30 -54.85
CA ALA A 36 4.74 -4.80 -53.75
C ALA A 36 5.41 -3.67 -52.94
N GLU A 37 5.81 -2.58 -53.59
CA GLU A 37 6.36 -1.39 -52.93
C GLU A 37 5.28 -0.67 -52.11
N ALA A 38 4.08 -0.49 -52.67
CA ALA A 38 2.94 0.08 -51.95
C ALA A 38 2.55 -0.77 -50.74
N ASP A 39 2.48 -2.09 -50.87
CA ASP A 39 2.22 -3.01 -49.76
C ASP A 39 3.31 -2.91 -48.69
N ALA A 40 4.58 -2.82 -49.10
CA ALA A 40 5.71 -2.70 -48.16
C ALA A 40 5.66 -1.39 -47.37
N ASP A 41 5.30 -0.29 -48.02
CA ASP A 41 5.17 1.02 -47.37
C ASP A 41 3.96 1.05 -46.43
N GLN A 42 2.81 0.50 -46.83
CA GLN A 42 1.65 0.36 -45.94
C GLN A 42 2.00 -0.47 -44.70
N ILE A 43 2.66 -1.61 -44.86
CA ILE A 43 3.11 -2.44 -43.72
C ILE A 43 4.03 -1.63 -42.80
N ARG A 44 4.94 -0.82 -43.36
CA ARG A 44 5.85 -0.01 -42.54
C ARG A 44 5.09 1.02 -41.73
N GLU A 45 4.19 1.77 -42.35
CA GLU A 45 3.37 2.80 -41.68
C GLU A 45 2.49 2.20 -40.57
N GLU A 46 1.84 1.07 -40.85
CA GLU A 46 1.01 0.37 -39.86
C GLU A 46 1.82 -0.07 -38.64
N ARG A 47 3.02 -0.61 -38.88
CA ARG A 47 3.93 -1.05 -37.82
C ARG A 47 4.50 0.11 -37.01
N GLU A 48 4.87 1.21 -37.67
CA GLU A 48 5.31 2.42 -36.97
C GLU A 48 4.21 2.97 -36.06
N ALA A 49 2.97 3.04 -36.56
CA ALA A 49 1.81 3.48 -35.78
C ALA A 49 1.47 2.52 -34.62
N GLU A 50 1.69 1.21 -34.80
CA GLU A 50 1.56 0.22 -33.73
C GLU A 50 2.61 0.41 -32.64
N VAL A 51 3.88 0.55 -33.03
CA VAL A 51 4.99 0.76 -32.11
C VAL A 51 4.82 2.05 -31.31
N GLU A 52 4.42 3.15 -31.96
CA GLU A 52 4.21 4.43 -31.25
C GLU A 52 3.08 4.30 -30.20
N ARG A 53 1.98 3.60 -30.54
CA ARG A 53 0.91 3.32 -29.57
C ARG A 53 1.40 2.48 -28.40
N THR A 54 2.23 1.47 -28.66
CA THR A 54 2.83 0.65 -27.59
C THR A 54 3.76 1.46 -26.70
N ILE A 55 4.60 2.32 -27.28
CA ILE A 55 5.51 3.19 -26.53
C ILE A 55 4.72 4.11 -25.59
N GLU A 56 3.66 4.74 -26.09
CA GLU A 56 2.84 5.64 -25.25
C GLU A 56 2.15 4.89 -24.11
N GLN A 57 1.59 3.71 -24.40
CA GLN A 57 0.98 2.86 -23.37
C GLN A 57 2.00 2.43 -22.30
N GLU A 58 3.20 2.01 -22.70
CA GLU A 58 4.25 1.64 -21.75
C GLU A 58 4.73 2.84 -20.91
N ARG A 59 4.83 4.02 -21.52
CA ARG A 59 5.20 5.26 -20.81
C ARG A 59 4.17 5.59 -19.75
N GLU A 60 2.89 5.57 -20.11
CA GLU A 60 1.80 5.82 -19.17
C GLU A 60 1.81 4.80 -18.02
N GLN A 61 1.97 3.52 -18.34
CA GLN A 61 2.05 2.46 -17.35
C GLN A 61 3.21 2.66 -16.38
N ARG A 62 4.42 2.94 -16.90
CA ARG A 62 5.62 3.19 -16.07
C ARG A 62 5.47 4.44 -15.20
N LEU A 63 4.86 5.50 -15.74
CA LEU A 63 4.63 6.71 -14.97
C LEU A 63 3.63 6.46 -13.84
N SER A 64 2.56 5.71 -14.12
CA SER A 64 1.55 5.33 -13.13
C SER A 64 2.15 4.46 -12.03
N SER A 65 2.96 3.45 -12.39
CA SER A 65 3.63 2.58 -11.42
C SER A 65 4.61 3.35 -10.54
N ALA A 66 5.45 4.20 -11.14
CA ALA A 66 6.39 5.03 -10.39
C ALA A 66 5.68 6.00 -9.42
N LYS A 67 4.55 6.59 -9.82
CA LYS A 67 3.72 7.43 -8.93
C LYS A 67 3.14 6.64 -7.77
N LEU A 68 2.68 5.41 -8.02
CA LEU A 68 2.15 4.54 -6.97
C LEU A 68 3.24 4.14 -5.98
N GLU A 69 4.40 3.72 -6.47
CA GLU A 69 5.57 3.38 -5.65
C GLU A 69 6.01 4.55 -4.78
N ALA A 70 6.11 5.75 -5.36
CA ALA A 70 6.45 6.96 -4.61
C ALA A 70 5.42 7.27 -3.51
N LYS A 71 4.12 7.10 -3.81
CA LYS A 71 3.05 7.29 -2.82
C LYS A 71 3.15 6.25 -1.70
N GLN A 72 3.39 4.98 -2.02
CA GLN A 72 3.56 3.91 -1.04
C GLN A 72 4.78 4.16 -0.16
N ALA A 73 5.93 4.50 -0.75
CA ALA A 73 7.14 4.83 -0.01
C ALA A 73 6.90 5.97 0.99
N ARG A 74 6.21 7.03 0.57
CA ARG A 74 5.85 8.16 1.46
C ARG A 74 4.91 7.73 2.59
N LEU A 75 3.90 6.91 2.31
CA LEU A 75 2.96 6.44 3.33
C LEU A 75 3.63 5.51 4.34
N ASN A 76 4.52 4.62 3.88
CA ASN A 76 5.29 3.76 4.78
C ASN A 76 6.20 4.61 5.67
N ALA A 77 6.96 5.55 5.11
CA ALA A 77 7.82 6.42 5.91
C ALA A 77 7.03 7.23 6.96
N ARG A 78 5.80 7.68 6.63
CA ARG A 78 4.93 8.36 7.61
C ARG A 78 4.45 7.41 8.71
N ARG A 79 4.10 6.17 8.37
CA ARG A 79 3.72 5.15 9.35
C ARG A 79 4.89 4.84 10.28
N ASP A 80 6.09 4.64 9.73
CA ASP A 80 7.28 4.33 10.52
C ASP A 80 7.57 5.46 11.54
N ILE A 81 7.43 6.73 11.14
CA ILE A 81 7.55 7.88 12.07
C ILE A 81 6.47 7.85 13.17
N LEU A 82 5.23 7.49 12.83
CA LEU A 82 4.15 7.39 13.82
C LEU A 82 4.41 6.24 14.80
N GLU A 83 4.91 5.11 14.32
CA GLU A 83 5.33 3.97 15.15
C GLU A 83 6.49 4.35 16.08
N ASP A 84 7.49 5.10 15.58
CA ASP A 84 8.59 5.61 16.41
C ASP A 84 8.08 6.53 17.53
N VAL A 85 7.18 7.47 17.21
CA VAL A 85 6.59 8.36 18.22
C VAL A 85 5.73 7.60 19.22
N HIS A 86 4.98 6.59 18.77
CA HIS A 86 4.22 5.72 19.67
C HIS A 86 5.16 5.01 20.65
N GLY A 87 6.23 4.39 20.14
CA GLY A 87 7.24 3.71 20.95
C GLY A 87 7.92 4.64 21.95
N ASP A 88 8.27 5.87 21.54
CA ASP A 88 8.84 6.89 22.44
C ASP A 88 7.89 7.24 23.60
N VAL A 89 6.58 7.26 23.34
CA VAL A 89 5.56 7.50 24.38
C VAL A 89 5.43 6.28 25.29
N GLU A 90 5.41 5.06 24.75
CA GLU A 90 5.40 3.82 25.53
C GLU A 90 6.61 3.76 26.47
N ASP A 91 7.82 4.02 25.97
CA ASP A 91 9.05 4.07 26.75
C ASP A 91 8.97 5.15 27.85
N ALA A 92 8.44 6.32 27.53
CA ALA A 92 8.24 7.40 28.51
C ALA A 92 7.26 6.99 29.62
N LEU A 93 6.18 6.29 29.30
CA LEU A 93 5.21 5.78 30.28
C LEU A 93 5.81 4.65 31.13
N ALA A 94 6.55 3.72 30.52
CA ALA A 94 7.25 2.66 31.22
C ALA A 94 8.29 3.20 32.21
N ALA A 95 8.93 4.32 31.88
CA ALA A 95 9.97 4.97 32.68
C ALA A 95 9.44 5.96 33.73
N LEU A 96 8.11 6.19 33.81
CA LEU A 96 7.54 6.97 34.90
C LEU A 96 7.83 6.30 36.25
N GLU A 97 8.27 7.09 37.23
CA GLU A 97 8.62 6.63 38.57
C GLU A 97 8.15 7.64 39.64
N GLY A 98 8.13 7.21 40.90
CA GLY A 98 7.83 8.06 42.06
C GLY A 98 6.39 8.59 42.09
N ASP A 99 6.22 9.75 42.71
CA ASP A 99 4.90 10.37 43.01
C ASP A 99 3.98 10.44 41.79
N ARG A 100 4.53 10.68 40.60
CA ARG A 100 3.73 10.81 39.38
C ARG A 100 3.15 9.47 38.93
N ARG A 101 3.90 8.37 39.06
CA ARG A 101 3.42 7.03 38.72
C ARG A 101 2.32 6.62 39.70
N GLU A 102 2.55 6.86 40.98
CA GLU A 102 1.60 6.59 42.05
C GLU A 102 0.28 7.36 41.89
N GLU A 103 0.33 8.67 41.61
CA GLU A 103 -0.84 9.51 41.35
C GLU A 103 -1.70 8.97 40.20
N LEU A 104 -1.07 8.61 39.08
CA LEU A 104 -1.76 8.08 37.91
C LEU A 104 -2.36 6.71 38.20
N THR A 105 -1.61 5.81 38.84
CA THR A 105 -2.10 4.48 39.20
C THR A 105 -3.31 4.55 40.13
N ARG A 106 -3.31 5.45 41.13
CA ARG A 106 -4.49 5.69 41.99
C ARG A 106 -5.69 6.15 41.19
N ALA A 107 -5.53 7.16 40.33
CA ALA A 107 -6.63 7.67 39.51
C ALA A 107 -7.24 6.58 38.59
N LEU A 108 -6.40 5.69 38.06
CA LEU A 108 -6.86 4.57 37.23
C LEU A 108 -7.54 3.47 38.04
N LEU A 109 -7.11 3.26 39.29
CA LEU A 109 -7.75 2.34 40.22
C LEU A 109 -9.10 2.88 40.68
N ASP A 110 -9.21 4.16 41.06
CA ASP A 110 -10.47 4.81 41.41
C ASP A 110 -11.50 4.65 40.29
N ALA A 111 -11.10 5.01 39.06
CA ALA A 111 -11.97 4.87 37.89
C ALA A 111 -12.33 3.40 37.58
N ALA A 112 -11.48 2.43 37.97
CA ALA A 112 -11.79 1.02 37.80
C ALA A 112 -12.78 0.53 38.86
N VAL A 113 -12.60 0.94 40.13
CA VAL A 113 -13.44 0.56 41.26
C VAL A 113 -14.86 1.11 41.11
N ASP A 114 -15.02 2.32 40.55
CA ASP A 114 -16.32 2.94 40.26
C ASP A 114 -17.24 2.08 39.35
N GLU A 115 -16.68 1.12 38.61
CA GLU A 115 -17.41 0.20 37.73
C GLU A 115 -17.91 -1.07 38.45
N PHE A 116 -17.56 -1.26 39.73
CA PHE A 116 -17.96 -2.41 40.56
C PHE A 116 -18.91 -1.99 41.69
N ASP A 117 -19.65 -2.96 42.24
CA ASP A 117 -20.47 -2.73 43.43
C ASP A 117 -19.60 -2.72 44.71
N ASP A 118 -19.95 -1.90 45.71
CA ASP A 118 -19.21 -1.78 47.00
C ASP A 118 -19.06 -3.11 47.78
N SER A 119 -19.81 -4.15 47.41
CA SER A 119 -19.77 -5.47 48.06
C SER A 119 -18.86 -6.48 47.37
N ASP A 120 -18.33 -6.18 46.18
CA ASP A 120 -17.53 -7.11 45.39
C ASP A 120 -16.10 -7.25 45.94
N GLU A 121 -15.59 -8.50 46.00
CA GLU A 121 -14.16 -8.73 46.22
C GLU A 121 -13.35 -8.49 44.92
N LEU A 122 -12.47 -7.50 44.92
CA LEU A 122 -11.72 -7.05 43.76
C LEU A 122 -10.30 -7.63 43.73
N SER A 123 -9.98 -8.32 42.63
CA SER A 123 -8.65 -8.86 42.32
C SER A 123 -7.91 -7.90 41.39
N VAL A 124 -6.83 -7.30 41.87
CA VAL A 124 -6.06 -6.27 41.14
C VAL A 124 -4.75 -6.85 40.62
N TYR A 125 -4.53 -6.70 39.32
CA TYR A 125 -3.31 -7.10 38.62
C TYR A 125 -2.60 -5.87 38.07
N GLY A 126 -1.27 -5.90 38.04
CA GLY A 126 -0.47 -4.82 37.48
C GLY A 126 0.96 -5.25 37.17
N ARG A 127 1.78 -4.29 36.74
CA ARG A 127 3.16 -4.57 36.34
C ARG A 127 3.97 -5.12 37.51
N ALA A 128 4.86 -6.08 37.25
CA ALA A 128 5.71 -6.69 38.28
C ALA A 128 6.53 -5.66 39.09
N SER A 129 7.06 -4.63 38.42
CA SER A 129 7.81 -3.55 39.07
C SER A 129 6.96 -2.65 39.96
N ASP A 130 5.63 -2.68 39.81
CA ASP A 130 4.69 -1.84 40.56
C ASP A 130 4.07 -2.58 41.75
N GLN A 131 4.47 -3.82 42.04
CA GLN A 131 3.87 -4.62 43.11
C GLN A 131 3.85 -3.87 44.46
N SER A 132 4.99 -3.34 44.91
CA SER A 132 5.04 -2.64 46.21
C SER A 132 4.16 -1.39 46.21
N LEU A 133 4.14 -0.64 45.11
CA LEU A 133 3.27 0.52 44.95
C LEU A 133 1.80 0.12 45.03
N LEU A 134 1.41 -0.98 44.37
CA LEU A 134 0.04 -1.47 44.37
C LEU A 134 -0.39 -1.97 45.74
N GLU A 135 0.47 -2.71 46.45
CA GLU A 135 0.21 -3.14 47.83
C GLU A 135 -0.02 -1.93 48.75
N ASP A 136 0.84 -0.90 48.65
CA ASP A 136 0.71 0.33 49.45
C ASP A 136 -0.57 1.13 49.10
N VAL A 137 -0.94 1.19 47.82
CA VAL A 137 -2.16 1.89 47.36
C VAL A 137 -3.43 1.15 47.77
N LEU A 138 -3.43 -0.18 47.69
CA LEU A 138 -4.61 -1.01 47.96
C LEU A 138 -4.99 -1.03 49.43
N ASP A 139 -4.09 -0.71 50.36
CA ASP A 139 -4.39 -0.54 51.79
C ASP A 139 -5.46 0.55 52.04
N ASP A 140 -5.63 1.50 51.12
CA ASP A 140 -6.66 2.54 51.19
C ASP A 140 -8.04 2.08 50.66
N TYR A 141 -8.16 0.88 50.09
CA TYR A 141 -9.38 0.36 49.45
C TYR A 141 -9.92 -0.88 50.17
N ASP A 142 -11.15 -0.79 50.66
CA ASP A 142 -11.84 -1.95 51.25
C ASP A 142 -12.21 -2.96 50.16
N GLY A 143 -11.85 -4.24 50.35
CA GLY A 143 -12.26 -5.33 49.45
C GLY A 143 -11.38 -5.53 48.21
N ALA A 144 -10.33 -4.71 48.01
CA ALA A 144 -9.38 -4.88 46.93
C ALA A 144 -8.11 -5.60 47.39
N THR A 145 -7.57 -6.52 46.58
CA THR A 145 -6.34 -7.25 46.92
C THR A 145 -5.49 -7.47 45.68
N TYR A 146 -4.16 -7.39 45.86
CA TYR A 146 -3.21 -7.70 44.80
C TYR A 146 -3.27 -9.20 44.45
N ALA A 147 -3.61 -9.49 43.19
CA ALA A 147 -3.87 -10.84 42.69
C ALA A 147 -2.78 -11.37 41.75
N GLY A 148 -1.87 -10.51 41.29
CA GLY A 148 -0.66 -10.95 40.58
C GLY A 148 -0.15 -9.99 39.51
N GLU A 149 0.86 -10.46 38.79
CA GLU A 149 1.54 -9.69 37.76
C GLU A 149 0.81 -9.76 36.41
N ARG A 150 0.85 -8.66 35.67
CA ARG A 150 0.45 -8.59 34.27
C ARG A 150 1.53 -7.86 33.46
N ASP A 151 1.71 -8.32 32.22
CA ASP A 151 2.57 -7.65 31.25
C ASP A 151 1.86 -6.39 30.73
N CYS A 152 2.33 -5.23 31.16
CA CYS A 152 1.84 -3.89 30.82
C CYS A 152 2.89 -2.83 31.16
N LEU A 153 2.78 -1.63 30.57
CA LEU A 153 3.63 -0.47 30.85
C LEU A 153 3.39 0.10 32.27
N GLY A 154 2.18 -0.08 32.80
CA GLY A 154 1.74 0.35 34.13
C GLY A 154 0.22 0.43 34.22
N GLY A 155 -0.28 0.95 35.35
CA GLY A 155 -1.72 0.97 35.65
C GLY A 155 -2.23 -0.35 36.21
N VAL A 156 -3.55 -0.55 36.14
CA VAL A 156 -4.22 -1.65 36.87
C VAL A 156 -5.26 -2.36 36.03
N VAL A 157 -5.47 -3.62 36.38
CA VAL A 157 -6.51 -4.47 35.82
C VAL A 157 -7.28 -5.05 36.98
N VAL A 158 -8.56 -4.73 37.04
CA VAL A 158 -9.41 -5.11 38.15
C VAL A 158 -10.41 -6.14 37.65
N GLU A 159 -10.51 -7.25 38.38
CA GLU A 159 -11.43 -8.35 38.11
C GLU A 159 -12.23 -8.68 39.36
N SER A 160 -13.53 -8.94 39.21
CA SER A 160 -14.37 -9.50 40.28
C SER A 160 -14.86 -10.88 39.89
N ASN A 161 -14.67 -11.84 40.79
CA ASN A 161 -15.16 -13.21 40.60
C ASN A 161 -16.68 -13.30 40.73
N GLU A 162 -17.31 -12.31 41.38
CA GLU A 162 -18.75 -12.27 41.66
C GLU A 162 -19.52 -11.69 40.47
N SER A 163 -19.09 -10.52 39.96
CA SER A 163 -19.76 -9.82 38.86
C SER A 163 -19.31 -10.29 37.47
N ARG A 164 -18.21 -11.05 37.36
CA ARG A 164 -17.58 -11.47 36.09
C ARG A 164 -17.20 -10.29 35.19
N VAL A 165 -16.99 -9.12 35.78
CA VAL A 165 -16.54 -7.91 35.11
C VAL A 165 -15.02 -7.81 35.23
N ARG A 166 -14.39 -7.36 34.15
CA ARG A 166 -12.97 -7.05 34.09
C ARG A 166 -12.81 -5.66 33.49
N VAL A 167 -12.12 -4.79 34.23
CA VAL A 167 -11.78 -3.43 33.78
C VAL A 167 -10.28 -3.36 33.52
N ASN A 168 -9.90 -2.89 32.34
CA ASN A 168 -8.51 -2.77 31.92
C ASN A 168 -8.09 -1.30 31.85
N ASN A 169 -7.62 -0.76 32.97
CA ASN A 169 -7.10 0.60 33.05
C ASN A 169 -5.57 0.57 33.10
N THR A 170 -4.96 -0.12 32.12
CA THR A 170 -3.51 -0.08 31.92
C THR A 170 -3.12 1.13 31.11
N PHE A 171 -1.89 1.61 31.31
CA PHE A 171 -1.34 2.71 30.51
C PHE A 171 -1.36 2.37 29.01
N ASP A 172 -1.11 1.12 28.65
CA ASP A 172 -1.17 0.62 27.27
C ASP A 172 -2.57 0.78 26.66
N SER A 173 -3.60 0.31 27.36
CA SER A 173 -4.98 0.34 26.87
C SER A 173 -5.46 1.77 26.67
N ILE A 174 -5.12 2.65 27.61
CA ILE A 174 -5.51 4.06 27.54
C ILE A 174 -4.70 4.79 26.47
N LEU A 175 -3.41 4.46 26.33
CA LEU A 175 -2.60 5.01 25.25
C LEU A 175 -3.18 4.62 23.89
N GLU A 176 -3.57 3.35 23.70
CA GLU A 176 -4.20 2.87 22.47
C GLU A 176 -5.46 3.69 22.14
N ASP A 177 -6.39 3.83 23.09
CA ASP A 177 -7.62 4.61 22.92
C ASP A 177 -7.33 6.08 22.57
N VAL A 178 -6.46 6.73 23.35
CA VAL A 178 -6.09 8.14 23.13
C VAL A 178 -5.36 8.32 21.81
N TRP A 179 -4.52 7.36 21.43
CA TRP A 179 -3.78 7.38 20.18
C TRP A 179 -4.71 7.29 18.99
N GLU A 180 -5.67 6.36 19.00
CA GLU A 180 -6.68 6.23 17.95
C GLU A 180 -7.51 7.52 17.79
N ASP A 181 -7.98 8.07 18.91
CA ASP A 181 -8.78 9.30 18.93
C ASP A 181 -8.01 10.53 18.40
N ASN A 182 -6.70 10.58 18.65
CA ASN A 182 -5.86 11.71 18.30
C ASN A 182 -4.99 11.49 17.05
N LEU A 183 -5.05 10.31 16.42
CA LEU A 183 -4.15 9.93 15.31
C LEU A 183 -4.15 10.96 14.19
N LYS A 184 -5.34 11.48 13.85
CA LYS A 184 -5.47 12.53 12.84
C LYS A 184 -4.75 13.81 13.25
N ALA A 185 -4.97 14.30 14.47
CA ALA A 185 -4.34 15.52 14.96
C ALA A 185 -2.80 15.36 15.07
N ILE A 186 -2.33 14.18 15.46
CA ILE A 186 -0.90 13.83 15.51
C ILE A 186 -0.33 13.84 14.09
N SER A 187 -0.96 13.15 13.14
CA SER A 187 -0.56 13.13 11.74
C SER A 187 -0.52 14.54 11.14
N ASP A 188 -1.55 15.33 11.40
CA ASP A 188 -1.67 16.70 10.92
C ASP A 188 -0.50 17.53 11.47
N ARG A 189 -0.23 17.47 12.77
CA ARG A 189 0.91 18.17 13.39
C ARG A 189 2.28 17.73 12.88
N LEU A 190 2.46 16.44 12.58
CA LEU A 190 3.75 15.91 12.10
C LEU A 190 3.98 16.19 10.61
N PHE A 191 2.92 16.32 9.81
CA PHE A 191 3.02 16.30 8.35
C PHE A 191 2.30 17.44 7.60
N GLU A 192 1.52 18.32 8.23
CA GLU A 192 0.78 19.41 7.55
C GLU A 192 1.65 20.57 7.04
N ASP A 193 2.88 20.75 7.54
CA ASP A 193 3.80 21.79 7.05
C ASP A 193 4.58 21.39 5.76
N GLN A 194 4.08 20.44 4.96
CA GLN A 194 4.71 19.98 3.70
C GLN A 194 3.74 19.82 2.52
#